data_AF-A0A0M9YKA8-F1
#
_entry.id   AF-A0A0M9YKA8-F1
#
_cell.length_a   1.000
_cell.length_b   1.000
_cell.length_c   1.000
_cell.angle_alpha   90.00
_cell.angle_beta   90.00
_cell.angle_gamma   90.00
#
_symmetry.space_group_name_H-M   'P 1'
#
loop_
_entity.id
_entity.type
_entity.pdbx_description
1 polymer ?
#
loop_
_entity_poly.entity_id
_entity_poly.type
_entity_poly.pdbx_seq_one_letter_code
_entity_poly.pdbx_strand_id
1 'polypeptide(L)' 'MSAPSLAITEEHRAEGLATRVLDILADPANPSRRSLPAYRFAALRAFETAAASADQPTACDWCGQSGSDPIEPQDGE' A
#
# COMPACT_ATOMS: atom_id res chain seq x y z
N MET A 1 1.84 -6.97 -8.71
CA MET A 1 1.41 -6.91 -7.29
C MET A 1 -0.02 -6.43 -7.27
N SER A 2 -0.90 -7.10 -6.53
CA SER A 2 -2.26 -6.61 -6.28
C SER A 2 -2.22 -5.53 -5.19
N ALA A 3 -3.10 -4.54 -5.25
CA ALA A 3 -3.23 -3.49 -4.23
C ALA A 3 -3.18 -4.00 -2.76
N PRO A 4 -3.87 -5.09 -2.37
CA PRO A 4 -3.77 -5.64 -1.01
C PRO A 4 -2.38 -6.19 -0.65
N SER A 5 -1.64 -6.76 -1.60
CA SER A 5 -0.27 -7.24 -1.33
C SER A 5 0.72 -6.10 -1.09
N LEU A 6 0.50 -4.94 -1.73
CA LEU A 6 1.31 -3.74 -1.52
C LEU A 6 1.01 -3.11 -0.17
N ALA A 7 -0.27 -2.99 0.21
CA ALA A 7 -0.69 -2.45 1.50
C ALA A 7 -0.04 -3.22 2.67
N ILE A 8 -0.12 -4.55 2.64
CA ILE A 8 0.49 -5.43 3.66
C ILE A 8 2.01 -5.28 3.69
N THR A 9 2.66 -5.13 2.53
CA THR A 9 4.12 -4.99 2.48
C THR A 9 4.58 -3.66 3.07
N GLU A 10 3.88 -2.57 2.77
CA GLU A 10 4.21 -1.24 3.29
C GLU A 10 3.88 -1.10 4.78
N GLU A 11 2.83 -1.78 5.27
CA GLU A 11 2.51 -1.83 6.70
C GLU A 11 3.63 -2.53 7.51
N HIS A 12 4.06 -3.73 7.10
CA HIS A 12 5.18 -4.42 7.75
C HIS A 12 6.48 -3.60 7.71
N ARG A 13 6.72 -2.90 6.59
CA ARG A 13 7.86 -1.98 6.48
C ARG A 13 7.75 -0.85 7.49
N ALA A 14 6.57 -0.27 7.66
CA ALA A 14 6.31 0.81 8.60
C ALA A 14 6.54 0.36 10.05
N GLU A 15 6.07 -0.83 10.42
CA GLU A 15 6.29 -1.45 11.74
C GLU A 15 7.77 -1.70 12.03
N GLY A 16 8.50 -2.23 11.05
CA GLY A 16 9.95 -2.44 11.17
C GLY A 16 10.71 -1.13 11.38
N LEU A 17 10.31 -0.06 10.68
CA LEU A 17 10.90 1.28 10.86
C LEU A 17 10.53 1.88 12.23
N ALA A 18 9.31 1.69 12.71
CA ALA A 18 8.87 2.14 14.03
C ALA A 18 9.66 1.43 15.14
N THR A 19 9.84 0.11 15.02
CA THR A 19 10.68 -0.67 15.94
C THR A 19 12.11 -0.13 15.96
N ARG A 20 12.69 0.15 14.79
CA ARG A 20 14.03 0.73 14.72
C ARG A 20 14.13 2.11 15.37
N VAL A 21 13.09 2.94 15.27
CA VAL A 21 13.03 4.24 15.97
C VAL A 21 13.04 4.03 17.48
N LEU A 22 12.28 3.05 18.00
CA LEU A 22 12.26 2.73 19.43
C LEU A 22 13.63 2.27 19.92
N ASP A 23 14.31 1.39 19.17
CA ASP A 23 15.67 0.92 19.50
C ASP A 23 16.68 2.09 19.57
N ILE A 24 16.60 3.03 18.64
CA ILE A 24 17.49 4.21 18.62
C ILE A 24 17.17 5.15 19.79
N LEU A 25 15.91 5.26 20.21
CA LEU A 25 15.51 6.08 21.35
C LEU A 25 15.89 5.45 22.69
N ALA A 26 15.84 4.12 22.77
CA ALA A 26 16.16 3.37 23.98
C ALA A 26 17.65 3.44 24.35
N ASP A 27 18.54 3.59 23.35
CA ASP A 27 19.97 3.72 23.56
C ASP A 27 20.50 5.12 23.16
N PRO A 28 20.89 5.98 24.13
CA PRO A 28 21.45 7.30 23.83
C PRO A 28 22.81 7.25 23.12
N ALA A 29 23.53 6.13 23.18
CA ALA A 29 24.81 5.92 22.48
C ALA A 29 24.64 5.28 21.09
N ASN A 30 23.39 5.03 20.65
CA ASN A 30 23.13 4.37 19.38
C ASN A 30 23.76 5.16 18.20
N PRO A 31 24.58 4.51 17.35
CA PRO A 31 25.28 5.19 16.26
C PRO A 31 24.32 5.81 15.22
N SER A 32 23.11 5.26 15.10
CA SER A 32 22.08 5.74 14.17
C SER A 32 21.26 6.92 14.72
N ARG A 33 21.57 7.43 15.91
CA ARG A 33 20.81 8.50 16.58
C ARG A 33 20.74 9.81 15.80
N ARG A 34 21.78 10.15 15.03
CA ARG A 34 21.76 11.30 14.11
C ARG A 34 20.76 11.13 12.95
N SER A 35 20.44 9.89 12.60
CA SER A 35 19.50 9.54 11.53
C SER A 35 18.08 9.32 12.01
N LEU A 36 17.80 9.48 13.32
CA LEU A 36 16.46 9.31 13.89
C LEU A 36 15.35 10.07 13.13
N PRO A 37 15.53 11.32 12.69
CA PRO A 37 14.50 12.03 11.93
C PRO A 37 14.17 11.32 10.60
N ALA A 38 15.16 10.74 9.92
CA ALA A 38 14.96 10.03 8.67
C ALA A 38 14.18 8.73 8.86
N TYR A 39 14.47 7.97 9.93
CA TYR A 39 13.71 6.76 10.27
C TYR A 39 12.25 7.09 10.61
N ARG A 40 11.99 8.16 11.37
CA ARG A 40 10.63 8.60 11.68
C ARG A 40 9.87 9.01 10.43
N PHE A 41 10.49 9.80 9.55
CA PHE A 41 9.88 10.21 8.30
C PHE A 41 9.57 9.01 7.40
N ALA A 42 10.50 8.06 7.27
CA ALA A 42 10.30 6.86 6.48
C ALA A 42 9.15 5.99 7.02
N ALA A 43 9.03 5.86 8.34
CA ALA A 43 7.94 5.11 8.97
C ALA A 43 6.57 5.73 8.65
N LEU A 44 6.46 7.06 8.79
CA LEU A 44 5.23 7.80 8.44
C LEU A 44 4.84 7.61 6.97
N ARG A 45 5.81 7.73 6.06
CA ARG A 45 5.58 7.54 4.62
C ARG A 45 5.13 6.12 4.28
N ALA A 46 5.66 5.11 4.97
CA ALA A 46 5.24 3.72 4.77
C ALA A 46 3.80 3.50 5.24
N PHE A 47 3.40 4.04 6.40
CA PHE A 47 2.00 4.00 6.85
C PHE A 47 1.05 4.74 5.89
N GLU A 48 1.42 5.93 5.41
CA GLU A 48 0.64 6.67 4.40
C GLU A 48 0.46 5.86 3.12
N THR A 49 1.52 5.18 2.66
CA THR A 49 1.49 4.37 1.43
C THR A 49 0.64 3.12 1.61
N ALA A 50 0.73 2.46 2.78
CA ALA A 50 -0.11 1.32 3.11
C ALA A 50 -1.60 1.69 3.11
N ALA A 51 -1.96 2.80 3.76
CA ALA A 51 -3.32 3.32 3.79
C ALA A 51 -3.84 3.65 2.38
N ALA A 52 -3.05 4.40 1.59
CA ALA A 52 -3.43 4.75 0.21
C ALA A 52 -3.58 3.50 -0.70
N SER A 53 -2.82 2.44 -0.44
CA SER A 53 -2.88 1.19 -1.21
C SER A 53 -4.05 0.29 -0.79
N ALA A 54 -4.51 0.40 0.45
CA ALA A 54 -5.68 -0.31 0.95
C ALA A 54 -6.99 0.28 0.41
N ASP A 55 -7.03 1.60 0.20
CA ASP A 55 -8.19 2.33 -0.34
C ASP A 55 -8.31 2.27 -1.87
N GLN A 56 -7.32 1.72 -2.58
CA GLN A 56 -7.42 1.57 -4.02
C GLN A 56 -8.56 0.61 -4.35
N PRO A 57 -9.59 1.05 -5.10
CA PRO A 57 -10.63 0.13 -5.54
C PRO A 57 -9.95 -0.99 -6.31
N THR A 58 -10.33 -2.23 -6.04
CA THR A 58 -10.05 -3.37 -6.92
C THR A 58 -10.86 -3.24 -8.21
N ALA A 59 -10.86 -2.05 -8.82
CA ALA A 59 -11.44 -1.80 -10.11
C ALA A 59 -10.47 -2.39 -11.13
N CYS A 60 -10.65 -3.68 -11.37
CA CYS A 60 -10.32 -4.21 -12.67
C CYS A 60 -11.24 -3.50 -13.66
N ASP A 61 -10.77 -2.41 -14.29
CA ASP A 61 -11.49 -1.67 -15.33
C ASP A 61 -11.94 -2.57 -16.49
N TRP A 62 -11.34 -3.76 -16.59
CA TRP A 62 -11.68 -4.79 -17.57
C TRP A 62 -12.72 -5.83 -17.09
N CYS A 63 -13.00 -5.90 -15.80
CA CYS A 63 -13.86 -6.94 -15.22
C CYS A 63 -15.36 -6.56 -15.23
N GLY A 64 -15.69 -5.35 -15.70
CA GLY A 64 -17.07 -4.87 -15.88
C GLY A 64 -17.57 -4.89 -17.34
N GLN A 65 -16.71 -5.21 -18.31
CA GLN A 65 -17.09 -5.24 -19.73
C GLN A 65 -17.40 -6.69 -20.18
N SER A 66 -18.26 -7.33 -19.41
CA SER A 66 -18.95 -8.57 -19.80
C SER A 66 -20.44 -8.41 -19.56
N GLY A 67 -20.95 -7.20 -19.79
CA GLY A 67 -22.37 -6.97 -20.04
C GLY A 67 -22.69 -7.59 -21.38
N SER A 68 -23.33 -8.75 -21.33
CA SER A 68 -23.92 -9.41 -22.48
C SER A 68 -24.96 -8.47 -23.09
N ASP A 69 -24.61 -7.78 -24.17
CA ASP A 69 -25.64 -7.20 -25.03
C ASP A 69 -26.51 -8.38 -25.51
N PRO A 70 -27.84 -8.34 -25.30
CA PRO A 70 -28.71 -9.30 -25.95
C PRO A 70 -28.52 -9.11 -27.46
N ILE A 71 -28.09 -10.16 -28.16
CA ILE A 71 -28.11 -10.19 -29.62
C ILE A 71 -29.58 -10.10 -30.02
N GLU A 72 -30.04 -8.90 -30.39
CA GLU A 72 -31.30 -8.75 -31.13
C GLU A 72 -31.18 -9.62 -32.39
N PRO A 73 -32.11 -10.56 -32.64
CA PRO A 73 -32.11 -11.30 -33.89
C PRO A 73 -32.32 -10.29 -35.02
N GLN A 74 -31.36 -10.22 -35.94
CA GLN A 74 -31.53 -9.49 -37.18
C GLN A 74 -32.59 -10.22 -38.00
N ASP A 75 -33.79 -9.64 -38.07
CA ASP A 75 -34.81 -10.04 -39.02
C ASP A 75 -34.22 -9.87 -40.43
N GLY A 76 -34.09 -10.99 -41.13
CA GLY A 76 -33.71 -11.03 -42.53
C GLY A 76 -34.93 -10.77 -43.41
N GLU A 77 -34.79 -9.81 -44.33
CA GLU A 77 -35.58 -9.71 -45.56
C GLU A 77 -34.64 -9.43 -46.75
#